data_AF-A0A0B6YY24-F1
#
_entry.id   AF-A0A0B6YY24-F1
#
_cell.length_a   1.000
_cell.length_b   1.000
_cell.length_c   1.000
_cell.angle_alpha   90.00
_cell.angle_beta   90.00
_cell.angle_gamma   90.00
#
_symmetry.space_group_name_H-M   'P 1'
#
loop_
_entity.id
_entity.type
_entity.pdbx_description
1 polymer ?
#
loop_
_entity_poly.entity_id
_entity_poly.type
_entity_poly.pdbx_seq_one_letter_code
_entity_poly.pdbx_strand_id
1 'polypeptide(L)'
;MSRDTNLRYEQPHRPCKLFQEYIKNLQVNEVQLDKGQDQKMLDRKGLHDEWLEHSNVKLKARALKNEKKQLGHEIKMVAKANLLMRKRALALRIDADQKMYADELARFGKSFHTERI
;
A
#
# COMPACT_ATOMS: atom_id res chain seq x y z
N MET A 1 -23.65 -23.70 -91.35
CA MET A 1 -24.72 -23.38 -90.36
C MET A 1 -24.91 -24.57 -89.43
N SER A 2 -24.13 -24.65 -88.36
CA SER A 2 -24.53 -25.35 -87.13
C SER A 2 -23.77 -24.68 -85.98
N ARG A 3 -24.51 -24.35 -84.94
CA ARG A 3 -24.23 -23.31 -83.95
C ARG A 3 -23.13 -23.72 -82.96
N ASP A 4 -22.29 -22.76 -82.63
CA ASP A 4 -21.30 -22.82 -81.56
C ASP A 4 -21.89 -23.35 -80.25
N THR A 5 -21.21 -24.35 -79.69
CA THR A 5 -21.40 -24.86 -78.34
C THR A 5 -20.98 -23.80 -77.31
N ASN A 6 -21.85 -22.83 -77.06
CA ASN A 6 -21.79 -21.92 -75.93
C ASN A 6 -23.03 -22.13 -75.05
N LEU A 7 -23.09 -23.27 -74.37
CA LEU A 7 -23.87 -23.40 -73.14
C LEU A 7 -22.91 -23.22 -71.97
N ARG A 8 -22.41 -21.98 -71.79
CA ARG A 8 -21.91 -21.57 -70.49
C ARG A 8 -23.08 -21.65 -69.52
N TYR A 9 -22.89 -22.45 -68.50
CA TYR A 9 -23.85 -22.76 -67.44
C TYR A 9 -24.13 -21.48 -66.62
N GLU A 10 -25.00 -20.60 -67.11
CA GLU A 10 -25.55 -19.49 -66.34
C GLU A 10 -26.76 -19.99 -65.54
N GLN A 11 -26.53 -20.82 -64.53
CA GLN A 11 -27.50 -20.96 -63.45
C GLN A 11 -27.13 -19.99 -62.33
N PRO A 12 -28.06 -19.16 -61.82
CA PRO A 12 -27.88 -18.58 -60.51
C PRO A 12 -27.96 -19.74 -59.52
N HIS A 13 -26.82 -20.32 -59.16
CA HIS A 13 -26.74 -21.33 -58.11
C HIS A 13 -27.18 -20.66 -56.81
N ARG A 14 -28.48 -20.71 -56.51
CA ARG A 14 -28.98 -20.41 -55.17
C ARG A 14 -28.32 -21.44 -54.25
N PRO A 15 -27.51 -21.02 -53.27
CA PRO A 15 -26.90 -21.96 -52.35
C PRO A 15 -27.99 -22.79 -51.68
N CYS A 16 -27.77 -24.09 -51.52
CA CYS A 16 -28.75 -24.95 -50.86
C CYS A 16 -29.02 -24.43 -49.43
N LYS A 17 -30.22 -24.67 -48.89
CA LYS A 17 -30.61 -24.19 -47.55
C LYS A 17 -29.60 -24.61 -46.47
N LEU A 18 -29.06 -25.83 -46.57
CA LEU A 18 -28.00 -26.35 -45.71
C LEU A 18 -26.72 -25.50 -45.75
N PHE A 19 -26.32 -25.00 -46.92
CA PHE A 19 -25.14 -24.15 -47.04
C PHE A 19 -25.37 -22.76 -46.43
N GLN A 20 -26.58 -22.21 -46.57
CA GLN A 20 -26.95 -20.93 -45.94
C GLN A 20 -26.99 -21.04 -44.40
N GLU A 21 -27.51 -22.15 -43.88
CA GLU A 21 -27.49 -22.43 -42.43
C GLU A 21 -26.07 -22.67 -41.92
N TYR A 22 -25.24 -23.38 -42.68
CA TYR A 22 -23.84 -23.60 -42.35
C TYR A 22 -23.06 -22.28 -42.26
N ILE A 23 -23.22 -21.37 -43.22
CA ILE A 23 -22.58 -20.05 -43.19
C ILE A 23 -23.08 -19.21 -42.01
N LYS A 24 -24.40 -19.22 -41.73
CA LYS A 24 -24.93 -18.53 -40.56
C LYS A 24 -24.33 -19.05 -39.26
N ASN A 25 -24.22 -20.37 -39.11
CA ASN A 25 -23.65 -20.99 -37.92
C ASN A 25 -22.16 -20.67 -37.77
N LEU A 26 -21.40 -20.62 -38.88
CA LEU A 26 -20.01 -20.17 -38.87
C LEU A 26 -19.88 -18.72 -38.39
N GLN A 27 -20.69 -17.80 -38.93
CA GLN A 27 -20.67 -16.40 -38.53
C GLN A 27 -21.06 -16.21 -37.05
N VAL A 28 -22.04 -16.96 -36.57
CA VAL A 28 -22.44 -16.92 -35.15
C VAL A 28 -21.30 -17.43 -34.25
N ASN A 29 -20.62 -18.51 -34.65
CA ASN A 29 -19.50 -19.06 -33.89
C ASN A 29 -18.31 -18.09 -33.86
N GLU A 30 -17.98 -17.43 -34.97
CA GLU A 30 -16.94 -16.39 -35.02
C GLU A 30 -17.26 -15.24 -34.05
N VAL A 31 -18.48 -14.70 -34.09
CA VAL A 31 -18.91 -13.63 -33.19
C VAL A 31 -18.88 -14.07 -31.71
N GLN A 32 -19.20 -15.32 -31.41
CA GLN A 32 -19.12 -15.86 -30.05
C GLN A 32 -17.67 -16.03 -29.58
N LEU A 33 -16.76 -16.43 -30.47
CA LEU A 33 -15.33 -16.53 -30.19
C LEU A 33 -14.74 -15.15 -29.88
N ASP A 34 -15.04 -14.14 -30.71
CA ASP A 34 -14.58 -12.77 -30.49
C ASP A 34 -15.09 -12.21 -29.16
N LYS A 35 -16.39 -12.35 -28.89
CA LYS A 35 -16.98 -11.94 -27.59
C LYS A 35 -16.34 -12.67 -26.41
N GLY A 36 -16.04 -13.95 -26.56
CA GLY A 36 -15.37 -14.75 -25.53
C GLY A 36 -13.92 -14.30 -25.28
N GLN A 37 -13.23 -13.83 -26.32
CA GLN A 37 -11.88 -13.26 -26.20
C GLN A 37 -11.90 -11.90 -25.52
N ASP A 38 -12.84 -11.02 -25.91
CA ASP A 38 -13.01 -9.70 -25.29
C ASP A 38 -13.36 -9.81 -23.80
N GLN A 39 -14.26 -10.73 -23.44
CA GLN A 39 -14.61 -10.97 -22.04
C GLN A 39 -13.41 -11.44 -21.22
N LYS A 40 -12.60 -12.38 -21.75
CA LYS A 40 -11.38 -12.84 -21.07
C LYS A 40 -10.35 -11.73 -20.88
N MET A 41 -10.24 -10.81 -21.84
CA MET A 41 -9.36 -9.64 -21.73
C MET A 41 -9.84 -8.67 -20.65
N LEU A 42 -11.16 -8.44 -20.57
CA LEU A 42 -11.77 -7.64 -19.51
C LEU A 42 -11.57 -8.26 -18.13
N ASP A 43 -11.80 -9.56 -17.97
CA ASP A 43 -11.62 -10.28 -16.71
C ASP A 43 -10.16 -10.25 -16.24
N ARG A 44 -9.20 -10.41 -17.17
CA ARG A 44 -7.76 -10.26 -16.88
C ARG A 44 -7.40 -8.86 -16.41
N LYS A 45 -8.00 -7.84 -17.01
CA LYS A 45 -7.77 -6.45 -16.62
C LYS A 45 -8.32 -6.18 -15.22
N GLY A 46 -9.53 -6.66 -14.90
CA GLY A 46 -10.12 -6.55 -13.55
C GLY A 46 -9.26 -7.21 -12.48
N LEU A 47 -8.81 -8.44 -12.71
CA LEU A 47 -7.89 -9.16 -11.81
C LEU A 47 -6.56 -8.42 -11.59
N HIS A 48 -6.03 -7.79 -12.64
CA HIS A 48 -4.80 -7.00 -12.54
C HIS A 48 -5.02 -5.72 -11.71
N ASP A 49 -6.13 -5.03 -11.92
CA ASP A 49 -6.49 -3.82 -11.18
C ASP A 49 -6.72 -4.13 -9.68
N GLU A 50 -7.46 -5.20 -9.37
CA GLU A 50 -7.65 -5.67 -7.98
C GLU A 50 -6.31 -6.04 -7.30
N TRP A 51 -5.42 -6.72 -8.03
CA TRP A 51 -4.10 -7.07 -7.51
C TRP A 51 -3.26 -5.83 -7.21
N LEU A 52 -3.28 -4.83 -8.08
CA LEU A 52 -2.57 -3.57 -7.86
C LEU A 52 -3.13 -2.80 -6.66
N GLU A 53 -4.46 -2.76 -6.48
CA GLU A 53 -5.07 -2.13 -5.30
C GLU A 53 -4.63 -2.83 -4.02
N HIS A 54 -4.73 -4.16 -3.95
CA HIS A 54 -4.29 -4.92 -2.78
C HIS A 54 -2.78 -4.76 -2.49
N SER A 55 -1.95 -4.73 -3.52
CA SER A 55 -0.52 -4.47 -3.40
C SER A 55 -0.25 -3.07 -2.83
N ASN A 56 -0.93 -2.05 -3.34
CA ASN A 56 -0.82 -0.68 -2.84
C ASN A 56 -1.29 -0.55 -1.39
N VAL A 57 -2.38 -1.21 -1.00
CA VAL A 57 -2.86 -1.24 0.39
C VAL A 57 -1.79 -1.86 1.30
N LYS A 58 -1.16 -2.96 0.87
CA LYS A 58 -0.08 -3.61 1.64
C LYS A 58 1.15 -2.73 1.78
N LEU A 59 1.53 -2.00 0.74
CA LEU A 59 2.63 -1.02 0.77
C LEU A 59 2.33 0.12 1.75
N LYS A 60 1.13 0.72 1.67
CA LYS A 60 0.68 1.77 2.60
C LYS A 60 0.67 1.29 4.05
N ALA A 61 0.15 0.08 4.31
CA ALA A 61 0.14 -0.49 5.66
C ALA A 61 1.55 -0.71 6.23
N ARG A 62 2.51 -1.14 5.38
CA ARG A 62 3.92 -1.27 5.78
C ARG A 62 4.55 0.09 6.10
N ALA A 63 4.27 1.11 5.30
CA ALA A 63 4.75 2.48 5.54
C ALA A 63 4.24 3.02 6.88
N LEU A 64 2.93 2.92 7.15
CA LEU A 64 2.32 3.35 8.41
C LEU A 64 2.89 2.60 9.63
N LYS A 65 3.16 1.29 9.49
CA LYS A 65 3.77 0.51 10.58
C LYS A 65 5.19 0.98 10.89
N ASN A 66 5.97 1.32 9.87
CA ASN A 66 7.33 1.83 10.05
C ASN A 66 7.33 3.23 10.68
N GLU A 67 6.45 4.11 10.22
CA GLU A 67 6.28 5.46 10.77
C GLU A 67 5.86 5.40 12.25
N LYS A 68 4.88 4.56 12.60
CA LYS A 68 4.48 4.32 14.00
C LYS A 68 5.65 3.85 14.87
N LYS A 69 6.54 3.02 14.32
CA LYS A 69 7.73 2.54 15.05
C LYS A 69 8.75 3.66 15.28
N GLN A 70 8.96 4.53 14.29
CA GLN A 70 9.83 5.71 14.40
C GLN A 70 9.30 6.69 15.44
N LEU A 71 8.01 7.06 15.35
CA LEU A 71 7.34 7.90 16.35
C LEU A 71 7.44 7.32 17.76
N GLY A 72 7.27 6.00 17.91
CA GLY A 72 7.45 5.33 19.20
C GLY A 72 8.87 5.42 19.76
N HIS A 73 9.90 5.49 18.90
CA HIS A 73 11.28 5.70 19.34
C HIS A 73 11.52 7.16 19.75
N GLU A 74 11.03 8.11 18.97
CA GLU A 74 11.13 9.55 19.27
C GLU A 74 10.46 9.88 20.61
N ILE A 75 9.26 9.37 20.87
CA ILE A 75 8.56 9.58 22.15
C ILE A 75 9.39 9.04 23.33
N LYS A 76 10.04 7.87 23.18
CA LYS A 76 10.92 7.31 24.22
C LYS A 76 12.13 8.20 24.48
N MET A 77 12.73 8.75 23.44
CA MET A 77 13.87 9.66 23.56
C MET A 77 13.46 10.98 24.25
N VAL A 78 12.31 11.54 23.87
CA VAL A 78 11.74 12.74 24.52
C VAL A 78 11.45 12.47 25.99
N ALA A 79 10.85 11.33 26.33
CA ALA A 79 10.58 10.95 27.71
C ALA A 79 11.88 10.81 28.54
N LYS A 80 12.92 10.19 27.96
CA LYS A 80 14.24 10.06 28.60
C LYS A 80 14.89 11.42 28.82
N ALA A 81 14.84 12.30 27.84
CA ALA A 81 15.37 13.67 27.95
C ALA A 81 14.64 14.45 29.05
N ASN A 82 13.30 14.40 29.08
CA ASN A 82 12.49 15.08 30.10
C ASN A 82 12.85 14.60 31.51
N LEU A 83 12.99 13.27 31.69
CA LEU A 83 13.39 12.70 32.98
C LEU A 83 14.80 13.17 33.40
N LEU A 84 15.76 13.23 32.49
CA LEU A 84 17.11 13.75 32.76
C LEU A 84 17.08 15.23 33.14
N MET A 85 16.29 16.05 32.45
CA MET A 85 16.14 17.47 32.77
C MET A 85 15.52 17.65 34.16
N ARG A 86 14.49 16.88 34.52
CA ARG A 86 13.89 16.92 35.86
C ARG A 86 14.88 16.51 36.94
N LYS A 87 15.65 15.43 36.72
CA LYS A 87 16.72 15.01 37.64
C LYS A 87 17.75 16.11 37.86
N ARG A 88 18.19 16.77 36.78
CA ARG A 88 19.15 17.88 36.87
C ARG A 88 18.56 19.08 37.60
N ALA A 89 17.32 19.46 37.31
CA ALA A 89 16.65 20.56 38.00
C ALA A 89 16.49 20.28 39.50
N LEU A 90 16.14 19.04 39.87
CA LEU A 90 16.03 18.62 41.26
C LEU A 90 17.38 18.64 41.97
N ALA A 91 18.46 18.14 41.32
CA ALA A 91 19.81 18.20 41.88
C ALA A 91 20.25 19.64 42.14
N LEU A 92 20.05 20.56 41.17
CA LEU A 92 20.38 21.98 41.35
C LEU A 92 19.61 22.63 42.50
N ARG A 93 18.34 22.24 42.69
CA ARG A 93 17.54 22.74 43.81
C ARG A 93 18.04 22.21 45.15
N ILE A 94 18.34 20.92 45.24
CA ILE A 94 18.91 20.31 46.45
C ILE A 94 20.25 20.97 46.79
N ASP A 95 21.12 21.18 45.80
CA ASP A 95 22.41 21.85 46.01
C ASP A 95 22.24 23.29 46.51
N ALA A 96 21.24 24.02 46.01
CA ALA A 96 20.92 25.36 46.47
C ALA A 96 20.39 25.35 47.91
N ASP A 97 19.45 24.45 48.22
CA ASP A 97 18.89 24.29 49.56
C ASP A 97 19.98 23.87 50.56
N GLN A 98 20.86 22.93 50.20
CA GLN A 98 22.00 22.50 51.02
C GLN A 98 22.95 23.66 51.34
N LYS A 99 23.28 24.50 50.36
CA LYS A 99 24.11 25.69 50.58
C LYS A 99 23.45 26.67 51.53
N MET A 100 22.17 26.97 51.32
CA MET A 100 21.41 27.85 52.19
C MET A 100 21.40 27.33 53.64
N TYR A 101 21.10 26.05 53.85
CA TYR A 101 21.11 25.45 55.18
C TYR A 101 22.51 25.39 55.80
N ALA A 102 23.56 25.19 55.00
CA ALA A 102 24.93 25.20 55.49
C ALA A 102 25.31 26.59 56.01
N ASP A 103 24.92 27.65 55.30
CA ASP A 103 25.11 29.04 55.72
C ASP A 103 24.33 29.35 57.01
N GLU A 104 23.09 28.86 57.13
CA GLU A 104 22.30 28.99 58.36
C GLU A 104 22.95 28.27 59.55
N LEU A 105 23.39 27.03 59.37
CA LEU A 105 24.06 26.26 60.42
C LEU A 105 25.38 26.90 60.85
N ALA A 106 26.14 27.45 59.91
CA ALA A 106 27.40 28.15 60.19
C ALA A 106 27.19 29.34 61.12
N ARG A 107 26.06 30.07 61.02
CA ARG A 107 25.71 31.16 61.95
C ARG A 107 25.53 30.66 63.39
N PHE A 108 25.15 29.40 63.58
CA PHE A 108 25.05 28.76 64.88
C PHE A 108 26.33 27.99 65.27
N GLY A 109 27.41 28.12 64.50
CA GLY A 109 28.67 27.39 64.73
C GLY A 109 28.57 25.88 64.48
N LYS A 110 27.54 25.43 63.76
CA LYS A 110 27.31 24.02 63.42
C LYS A 110 27.59 23.77 61.94
N SER A 111 27.81 22.51 61.57
CA SER A 111 28.00 22.10 60.17
C SER A 111 27.32 20.77 59.90
N PHE A 112 27.07 20.48 58.63
CA PHE A 112 26.60 19.17 58.21
C PHE A 112 27.67 18.10 58.45
N HIS A 113 27.21 16.91 58.81
CA HIS A 113 28.08 15.73 58.80
C HIS A 113 28.47 15.40 57.36
N THR A 114 29.77 15.30 57.11
CA THR A 114 30.31 14.88 55.81
C THR A 114 31.00 13.53 55.99
N GLU A 115 30.45 12.48 55.40
CA GLU A 115 31.16 11.21 55.28
C GLU A 115 32.30 11.40 54.25
N ARG A 116 33.55 11.13 54.66
CA ARG A 116 34.67 11.06 53.72
C ARG A 116 34.57 9.72 52.99
N ILE A 117 34.46 9.79 51.66
CA ILE A 117 34.58 8.64 50.75
C ILE A 117 36.07 8.32 50.56
#